data_AF-A0A7S8IGI7-F1
#
_entry.id   AF-A0A7S8IGI7-F1
#
_cell.length_a   1.000
_cell.length_b   1.000
_cell.length_c   1.000
_cell.angle_alpha   90.00
_cell.angle_beta   90.00
_cell.angle_gamma   90.00
#
_symmetry.space_group_name_H-M   'P 1'
#
loop_
_entity.id
_entity.type
_entity.pdbx_description
1 polymer ?
#
loop_
_entity_poly.entity_id
_entity_poly.type
_entity_poly.pdbx_seq_one_letter_code
_entity_poly.pdbx_strand_id
1 'polypeptide(L)'
;MAANTMLMAGISGLLVYICGRVFLHAVPTGWRYIRQGWSWISGVRGVEDPRKDAEARRQLTMGGYYMISGGLWLLGALISGLLVLLFAYWTLFYLGLWPASLPL
;
A
#
# COMPACT_ATOMS: atom_id res chain seq x y z
N MET A 1 -27.63 -20.54 14.72
CA MET A 1 -27.50 -19.26 13.98
C MET A 1 -26.39 -18.38 14.57
N ALA A 2 -26.37 -18.13 15.89
CA ALA A 2 -25.34 -17.31 16.55
C ALA A 2 -23.87 -17.79 16.40
N ALA A 3 -23.62 -19.10 16.37
CA ALA A 3 -22.27 -19.65 16.22
C ALA A 3 -21.62 -19.30 14.87
N ASN A 4 -22.41 -19.27 13.79
CA ASN A 4 -21.91 -18.89 12.46
C ASN A 4 -21.57 -17.40 12.41
N THR A 5 -22.36 -16.55 13.09
CA THR A 5 -22.13 -15.10 13.14
C THR A 5 -20.84 -14.76 13.90
N MET A 6 -20.58 -15.43 15.02
CA MET A 6 -19.35 -15.24 15.79
C MET A 6 -18.11 -15.73 15.04
N LEU A 7 -18.22 -16.87 14.34
CA LEU A 7 -17.14 -17.38 13.48
C LEU A 7 -16.78 -16.38 12.38
N MET A 8 -17.78 -15.83 11.68
CA MET A 8 -17.56 -14.84 10.62
C MET A 8 -16.96 -13.54 11.16
N ALA A 9 -17.42 -13.04 12.31
CA ALA A 9 -16.82 -11.88 12.97
C ALA A 9 -15.33 -12.11 13.28
N GLY A 10 -14.98 -13.30 13.78
CA GLY A 10 -13.61 -13.70 14.08
C GLY A 10 -12.72 -13.78 12.84
N ILE A 11 -13.20 -14.42 11.76
CA ILE A 11 -12.47 -14.52 10.49
C ILE A 11 -12.26 -13.13 9.89
N SER A 12 -13.30 -12.30 9.83
CA SER A 12 -13.19 -10.92 9.34
C SER A 12 -12.19 -10.11 10.18
N GLY A 13 -12.22 -10.25 11.51
CA GLY A 13 -11.28 -9.57 12.41
C GLY A 13 -9.83 -10.01 12.20
N LEU A 14 -9.60 -11.30 11.95
CA LEU A 14 -8.28 -11.82 11.60
C LEU A 14 -7.77 -11.24 10.27
N LEU A 15 -8.66 -11.12 9.27
CA LEU A 15 -8.32 -10.52 7.97
C LEU A 15 -8.01 -9.02 8.10
N VAL A 16 -8.75 -8.27 8.94
CA VAL A 16 -8.40 -6.88 9.29
C VAL A 16 -6.98 -6.80 9.83
N TYR A 17 -6.62 -7.69 10.75
CA TYR A 17 -5.27 -7.69 11.33
C TYR A 17 -4.21 -7.97 10.27
N ILE A 18 -4.37 -9.03 9.46
CA ILE A 18 -3.39 -9.41 8.43
C ILE A 18 -3.24 -8.29 7.40
N CYS A 19 -4.34 -7.79 6.84
CA CYS A 19 -4.30 -6.70 5.88
C CYS A 19 -3.75 -5.42 6.53
N GLY A 20 -4.12 -5.10 7.77
CA GLY A 20 -3.61 -3.94 8.49
C GLY A 20 -2.08 -3.98 8.64
N ARG A 21 -1.52 -5.16 8.94
CA ARG A 21 -0.07 -5.36 9.02
C ARG A 21 0.61 -5.14 7.66
N VAL A 22 0.02 -5.65 6.58
CA VAL A 22 0.53 -5.43 5.22
C VAL A 22 0.49 -3.94 4.87
N PHE A 23 -0.63 -3.26 5.11
CA PHE A 23 -0.79 -1.82 4.89
C PHE A 23 0.28 -1.00 5.63
N LEU A 24 0.42 -1.22 6.94
CA LEU A 24 1.36 -0.49 7.79
C LEU A 24 2.82 -0.71 7.36
N HIS A 25 3.13 -1.85 6.75
CA HIS A 25 4.47 -2.11 6.22
C HIS A 25 4.67 -1.55 4.80
N ALA A 26 3.64 -1.65 3.96
CA ALA A 26 3.70 -1.27 2.55
C ALA A 26 3.80 0.26 2.35
N VAL A 27 3.08 1.05 3.15
CA VAL A 27 3.12 2.53 3.06
C VAL A 27 4.53 3.11 3.26
N PRO A 28 5.22 2.87 4.40
CA PRO A 28 6.54 3.45 4.62
C PRO A 28 7.57 2.90 3.64
N THR A 29 7.44 1.63 3.23
CA THR A 29 8.34 1.00 2.27
C THR A 29 8.19 1.64 0.89
N GLY A 30 6.96 1.78 0.39
CA GLY A 30 6.69 2.45 -0.88
C GLY A 30 7.17 3.90 -0.89
N TRP A 31 6.94 4.64 0.19
CA TRP A 31 7.41 6.03 0.31
C TRP A 31 8.94 6.15 0.29
N ARG A 32 9.64 5.24 0.97
CA ARG A 32 11.11 5.19 0.96
C ARG A 32 11.65 4.96 -0.45
N TYR A 33 11.05 4.03 -1.20
CA TYR A 33 11.45 3.75 -2.56
C TYR A 33 11.21 4.93 -3.52
N ILE A 34 10.06 5.60 -3.41
CA ILE A 34 9.80 6.82 -4.20
C ILE A 34 10.84 7.90 -3.89
N ARG A 35 11.14 8.11 -2.60
CA ARG A 35 12.14 9.12 -2.19
C ARG A 35 13.55 8.79 -2.71
N GLN A 36 13.93 7.52 -2.69
CA GLN A 36 15.20 7.07 -3.27
C GLN A 36 15.19 7.27 -4.79
N GLY A 37 14.14 6.84 -5.49
CA GLY A 37 14.01 7.06 -6.93
C GLY A 37 14.14 8.54 -7.30
N TRP A 38 13.54 9.42 -6.51
CA TRP A 38 13.62 10.86 -6.71
C TRP A 38 15.02 11.41 -6.49
N SER A 39 15.76 10.92 -5.49
CA SER A 39 17.15 11.36 -5.27
C SER A 39 18.07 10.95 -6.42
N TRP A 40 17.83 9.79 -7.04
CA TRP A 40 18.57 9.34 -8.21
C TRP A 40 18.28 10.21 -9.44
N ILE A 41 17.01 10.57 -9.67
CA ILE A 41 16.61 11.38 -10.84
C ILE A 41 17.05 12.85 -10.68
N SER A 42 16.88 13.43 -9.49
CA SER A 42 17.26 14.83 -9.22
C SER A 42 18.77 15.09 -9.22
N GLY A 43 19.60 14.03 -9.15
CA GLY A 43 21.05 14.12 -9.29
C GLY A 43 21.54 14.33 -10.72
N VAL A 44 20.68 14.16 -11.73
CA VAL A 44 21.04 14.28 -13.15
C VAL A 44 21.17 15.76 -13.51
N ARG A 45 22.41 16.25 -13.64
CA ARG A 45 22.73 17.60 -14.13
C ARG A 45 23.06 17.57 -15.62
N GLY A 46 22.73 18.68 -16.32
CA GLY A 46 22.91 18.86 -17.76
C GLY A 46 24.25 18.32 -18.28
N VAL A 47 24.17 17.46 -19.27
CA VAL A 47 25.29 16.64 -19.75
C VAL A 47 25.82 17.23 -21.05
N GLU A 48 27.02 17.83 -21.00
CA GLU A 48 27.78 18.24 -22.20
C GLU A 48 28.80 17.18 -22.64
N ASP A 49 28.96 16.08 -21.90
CA ASP A 49 30.05 15.11 -22.07
C ASP A 49 29.50 13.68 -22.27
N PRO A 50 29.83 12.97 -23.38
CA PRO A 50 29.28 11.64 -23.69
C PRO A 50 29.51 10.57 -22.61
N ARG A 51 30.55 10.69 -21.78
CA ARG A 51 30.72 9.80 -20.59
C ARG A 51 29.72 10.08 -19.48
N LYS A 52 29.38 11.35 -19.26
CA LYS A 52 28.35 11.75 -18.30
C LYS A 52 26.94 11.36 -18.77
N ASP A 53 26.78 11.13 -20.08
CA ASP A 53 25.52 10.73 -20.69
C ASP A 53 25.16 9.28 -20.37
N ALA A 54 26.16 8.39 -20.36
CA ALA A 54 25.99 7.01 -19.90
C ALA A 54 25.64 6.93 -18.40
N GLU A 55 26.29 7.74 -17.57
CA GLU A 55 26.02 7.78 -16.13
C GLU A 55 24.64 8.40 -15.84
N ALA A 56 24.25 9.46 -16.55
CA ALA A 56 22.91 10.06 -16.46
C ALA A 56 21.82 9.05 -16.83
N ARG A 57 22.01 8.28 -17.92
CA ARG A 57 21.09 7.19 -18.29
C ARG A 57 20.99 6.15 -17.20
N ARG A 58 22.11 5.72 -16.61
CA ARG A 58 22.12 4.76 -15.51
C ARG A 58 21.36 5.28 -14.28
N GLN A 59 21.55 6.55 -13.92
CA GLN A 59 20.86 7.19 -12.80
C GLN A 59 19.35 7.27 -13.05
N LEU A 60 18.93 7.63 -14.27
CA LEU A 60 17.52 7.65 -14.68
C LEU A 60 16.91 6.25 -14.65
N THR A 61 17.62 5.23 -15.12
CA THR A 61 17.16 3.84 -15.11
C THR A 61 16.98 3.34 -13.67
N MET A 62 17.99 3.54 -12.80
CA MET A 62 17.91 3.14 -11.39
C MET A 62 16.81 3.90 -10.66
N GLY A 63 16.73 5.22 -10.87
CA GLY A 63 15.67 6.05 -10.31
C GLY A 63 14.28 5.59 -10.75
N GLY A 64 14.13 5.25 -12.02
CA GLY A 64 12.89 4.68 -12.58
C GLY A 64 12.49 3.36 -11.93
N TYR A 65 13.43 2.42 -11.73
CA TYR A 65 13.14 1.17 -11.03
C TYR A 65 12.66 1.41 -9.60
N TYR A 66 13.33 2.28 -8.85
CA TYR A 66 12.89 2.62 -7.49
C TYR A 66 11.52 3.30 -7.46
N MET A 67 11.20 4.14 -8.45
CA MET A 67 9.87 4.75 -8.57
C MET A 67 8.78 3.71 -8.83
N ILE A 68 9.02 2.77 -9.76
CA ILE A 68 8.07 1.69 -10.07
C ILE A 68 7.86 0.80 -8.85
N SER A 69 8.95 0.35 -8.20
CA SER A 69 8.85 -0.46 -6.98
C SER A 69 8.12 0.27 -5.86
N GLY A 70 8.41 1.57 -5.66
CA GLY A 70 7.70 2.40 -4.68
C GLY A 70 6.21 2.53 -5.00
N GLY A 71 5.87 2.75 -6.27
CA GLY A 71 4.49 2.78 -6.75
C GLY A 71 3.75 1.46 -6.51
N LEU A 72 4.38 0.31 -6.77
CA LEU A 72 3.81 -1.01 -6.52
C LEU A 72 3.54 -1.24 -5.02
N TRP A 73 4.46 -0.85 -4.14
CA TRP A 73 4.24 -0.92 -2.70
C TRP A 73 3.09 -0.03 -2.24
N LEU A 74 2.97 1.19 -2.76
CA LEU A 74 1.86 2.08 -2.43
C LEU A 74 0.53 1.60 -3.00
N LEU A 75 0.51 1.00 -4.19
CA LEU A 75 -0.67 0.35 -4.75
C LEU A 75 -1.11 -0.83 -3.88
N GLY A 76 -0.17 -1.67 -3.45
CA GLY A 76 -0.41 -2.76 -2.52
C GLY A 76 -0.94 -2.26 -1.18
N ALA A 77 -0.41 -1.15 -0.66
CA ALA A 77 -0.94 -0.48 0.52
C ALA A 77 -2.39 -0.02 0.27
N LEU A 78 -2.68 0.66 -0.83
CA LEU A 78 -4.03 1.15 -1.13
C LEU A 78 -5.05 0.00 -1.16
N ILE A 79 -4.75 -1.09 -1.87
CA ILE A 79 -5.61 -2.29 -1.92
C ILE A 79 -5.78 -2.86 -0.51
N SER A 80 -4.69 -3.02 0.23
CA SER A 80 -4.71 -3.58 1.58
C SER A 80 -5.52 -2.71 2.56
N GLY A 81 -5.41 -1.39 2.47
CA GLY A 81 -6.19 -0.44 3.26
C GLY A 81 -7.69 -0.51 2.95
N LEU A 82 -8.07 -0.65 1.68
CA LEU A 82 -9.47 -0.87 1.29
C LEU A 82 -10.02 -2.18 1.87
N LEU A 83 -9.23 -3.26 1.83
CA LEU A 83 -9.61 -4.54 2.43
C LEU A 83 -9.76 -4.45 3.96
N VAL A 84 -8.89 -3.70 4.64
CA VAL A 84 -9.03 -3.42 6.08
C VAL A 84 -10.37 -2.76 6.37
N LEU A 85 -10.72 -1.71 5.63
CA LEU A 85 -12.00 -1.00 5.83
C LEU A 85 -13.19 -1.91 5.57
N LEU A 86 -13.14 -2.71 4.49
CA LEU A 86 -14.17 -3.67 4.15
C LEU A 86 -14.33 -4.71 5.27
N PHE A 87 -13.28 -5.40 5.68
CA PHE A 87 -13.38 -6.44 6.70
C PHE A 87 -13.73 -5.87 8.07
N ALA A 88 -13.27 -4.66 8.41
CA ALA A 88 -13.66 -3.99 9.65
C ALA A 88 -15.16 -3.69 9.67
N TYR A 89 -15.72 -3.22 8.55
CA TYR A 89 -17.15 -3.05 8.38
C TYR A 89 -17.91 -4.38 8.62
N TRP A 90 -17.46 -5.48 8.03
CA TRP A 90 -18.08 -6.79 8.21
C TRP A 90 -17.98 -7.29 9.66
N THR A 91 -16.84 -7.11 10.33
CA THR A 91 -16.67 -7.45 11.75
C THR A 91 -17.64 -6.66 12.62
N LEU A 92 -17.75 -5.35 12.42
CA LEU A 92 -18.67 -4.50 13.20
C LEU A 92 -20.14 -4.87 12.94
N PHE A 93 -20.48 -5.19 11.69
CA PHE A 93 -21.81 -5.66 11.31
C PHE A 93 -22.17 -6.98 12.02
N TYR A 94 -21.29 -7.99 11.97
CA TYR A 94 -21.56 -9.28 12.62
C TYR A 94 -21.58 -9.21 14.15
N LEU A 95 -20.85 -8.27 14.75
CA LEU A 95 -20.89 -8.02 16.19
C LEU A 95 -22.11 -7.19 16.61
N GLY A 96 -22.91 -6.68 15.67
CA GLY A 96 -24.04 -5.78 15.97
C GLY A 96 -23.60 -4.42 16.53
N LEU A 97 -22.33 -4.06 16.35
CA LEU A 97 -21.74 -2.79 16.81
C LEU A 97 -21.88 -1.67 15.77
N TRP A 98 -22.34 -2.02 14.57
CA TRP A 98 -22.74 -1.08 13.55
C TRP A 98 -24.27 -1.03 13.50
N PRO A 99 -24.88 0.17 13.44
CA PRO A 99 -26.35 0.25 13.41
C PRO A 99 -26.87 -0.48 12.17
N ALA A 100 -27.67 -1.52 12.41
CA ALA A 100 -28.39 -2.21 11.36
C ALA A 100 -29.55 -1.31 10.87
N SER A 101 -29.63 -1.19 9.55
CA SER A 101 -30.72 -0.62 8.72
C SER A 101 -31.02 0.88 8.85
N LEU A 102 -30.67 1.65 7.81
CA LEU A 102 -31.62 2.66 7.31
C LEU A 102 -32.93 1.92 7.04
N PRO A 103 -34.08 2.39 7.56
CA PRO A 103 -35.37 1.82 7.22
C PRO A 103 -35.56 1.96 5.70
N LEU A 104 -35.56 0.83 4.99
CA LEU A 104 -36.15 0.72 3.65
C LEU A 104 -37.60 0.27 3.83
#